data_AF-A0A0C5BFK1-F1
#
_entry.id   AF-A0A0C5BFK1-F1
#
_cell.length_a   1.000
_cell.length_b   1.000
_cell.length_c   1.000
_cell.angle_alpha   90.00
_cell.angle_beta   90.00
_cell.angle_gamma   90.00
#
_symmetry.space_group_name_H-M   'P 1'
#
loop_
_entity.id
_entity.type
_entity.pdbx_description
1 polymer ?
#
loop_
_entity_poly.entity_id
_entity_poly.type
_entity_poly.pdbx_seq_one_letter_code
_entity_poly.pdbx_strand_id
1 'polypeptide(L)'
;MTAVTSFSLPPQVVLLKEGERHPLLDEVVRLLGVIPDESLVLIPQCSGTATVALHFAIPLSDPHLAARAFLGSLGCLGCIDAMQMAIFSAHQTSPPISRLAVALVERAQLLGLAGTGIVIATGGEIGRRDDRRRIDEHRSRKRIDLFAVAAQVDALLDRHPRAELPASLRSDLDRALRQPGREPIAVSTLAALIVSIQRPEWCSELLRALVERSGYEIDLAVLISFVGLAAECAPGTERAAVLILLAVLRVHEGEQQEALRLARSAVSTDPRRVSARRLLATLEAHERSAEAS
;
A
#
# COMPACT_ATOMS: atom_id res chain seq x y z
N MET A 1 -30.54 -1.30 -39.92
CA MET A 1 -31.07 -2.02 -38.74
C MET A 1 -29.89 -2.59 -37.97
N THR A 2 -29.41 -1.87 -36.95
CA THR A 2 -28.28 -2.29 -36.13
C THR A 2 -28.83 -3.16 -35.00
N ALA A 3 -28.45 -4.43 -34.97
CA ALA A 3 -28.86 -5.36 -33.92
C ALA A 3 -28.34 -4.84 -32.56
N VAL A 4 -29.26 -4.48 -31.67
CA VAL A 4 -28.95 -4.21 -30.26
C VAL A 4 -28.70 -5.57 -29.62
N THR A 5 -27.45 -6.03 -29.64
CA THR A 5 -27.02 -7.14 -28.78
C THR A 5 -27.17 -6.66 -27.34
N SER A 6 -28.20 -7.12 -26.65
CA SER A 6 -28.34 -6.97 -25.21
C SER A 6 -27.19 -7.73 -24.54
N PHE A 7 -26.19 -7.01 -24.04
CA PHE A 7 -25.12 -7.61 -23.25
C PHE A 7 -25.69 -7.92 -21.87
N SER A 8 -25.83 -9.20 -21.56
CA SER A 8 -26.17 -9.64 -20.20
C SER A 8 -24.91 -9.57 -19.35
N LEU A 9 -24.97 -8.86 -18.22
CA LEU A 9 -23.87 -8.78 -17.28
C LEU A 9 -23.75 -10.09 -16.48
N PRO A 10 -22.53 -10.54 -16.16
CA PRO A 10 -22.32 -11.68 -15.27
C PRO A 10 -22.98 -11.45 -13.89
N PRO A 11 -23.42 -12.50 -13.18
CA PRO A 11 -24.02 -12.36 -11.85
C PRO A 11 -23.06 -11.77 -10.81
N GLN A 12 -21.75 -11.76 -11.09
CA GLN A 12 -20.72 -11.14 -10.28
C GLN A 12 -20.68 -9.60 -10.42
N VAL A 13 -21.41 -9.03 -11.37
CA VAL A 13 -21.46 -7.59 -11.62
C VAL A 13 -22.70 -6.99 -10.98
N VAL A 14 -22.49 -6.08 -10.03
CA VAL A 14 -23.53 -5.32 -9.36
C VAL A 14 -23.53 -3.89 -9.92
N LEU A 15 -24.67 -3.46 -10.45
CA LEU A 15 -24.90 -2.07 -10.82
C LEU A 15 -25.45 -1.32 -9.60
N LEU A 16 -24.75 -0.29 -9.13
CA LEU A 16 -25.22 0.57 -8.06
C LEU A 16 -25.82 1.84 -8.63
N LYS A 17 -27.03 2.18 -8.20
CA LYS A 17 -27.62 3.47 -8.53
C LYS A 17 -26.95 4.59 -7.74
N GLU A 18 -27.10 5.81 -8.23
CA GLU A 18 -26.63 7.00 -7.54
C GLU A 18 -27.16 7.05 -6.10
N GLY A 19 -26.26 7.24 -5.12
CA GLY A 19 -26.59 7.29 -3.70
C GLY A 19 -26.73 5.93 -2.99
N GLU A 20 -26.64 4.80 -3.70
CA GLU A 20 -26.63 3.48 -3.06
C GLU A 20 -25.30 3.22 -2.35
N ARG A 21 -25.38 2.75 -1.10
CA ARG A 21 -24.21 2.39 -0.31
C ARG A 21 -23.83 0.95 -0.60
N HIS A 22 -22.53 0.70 -0.75
CA HIS A 22 -21.98 -0.63 -0.87
C HIS A 22 -20.64 -0.69 -0.11
N PRO A 23 -20.37 -1.74 0.68
CA PRO A 23 -19.16 -1.84 1.50
C PRO A 23 -17.86 -1.64 0.71
N LEU A 24 -17.84 -2.06 -0.56
CA LEU A 24 -16.72 -1.84 -1.45
C LEU A 24 -16.43 -0.35 -1.72
N LEU A 25 -17.45 0.51 -1.79
CA LEU A 25 -17.24 1.93 -2.00
C LEU A 25 -16.62 2.59 -0.77
N ASP A 26 -17.08 2.21 0.43
CA ASP A 26 -16.48 2.66 1.69
C ASP A 26 -15.01 2.23 1.77
N GLU A 27 -14.71 1.02 1.30
CA GLU A 27 -13.35 0.49 1.25
C GLU A 27 -12.46 1.22 0.22
N VAL A 28 -13.00 1.58 -0.95
CA VAL A 28 -12.31 2.43 -1.93
C VAL A 28 -11.98 3.78 -1.32
N VAL A 29 -12.92 4.43 -0.63
CA VAL A 29 -12.68 5.73 0.03
C VAL A 29 -11.67 5.58 1.17
N ARG A 30 -11.71 4.50 1.94
CA ARG A 30 -10.74 4.22 2.99
C ARG A 30 -9.31 4.09 2.45
N LEU A 31 -9.16 3.45 1.28
CA LEU A 31 -7.85 3.17 0.67
C LEU A 31 -7.31 4.32 -0.19
N LEU A 32 -8.16 5.00 -0.97
CA LEU A 32 -7.77 6.08 -1.89
C LEU A 32 -7.95 7.47 -1.28
N GLY A 33 -8.74 7.61 -0.22
CA GLY A 33 -9.11 8.90 0.38
C GLY A 33 -10.15 9.69 -0.42
N VAL A 34 -10.48 9.27 -1.64
CA VAL A 34 -11.42 9.92 -2.56
C VAL A 34 -12.16 8.88 -3.41
N ILE A 35 -13.33 9.25 -3.94
CA ILE A 35 -14.03 8.48 -4.98
C ILE A 35 -13.47 8.90 -6.34
N PRO A 36 -12.83 8.00 -7.11
CA PRO A 36 -12.29 8.35 -8.41
C PRO A 36 -13.39 8.48 -9.47
N ASP A 37 -13.15 9.32 -10.48
CA ASP A 37 -14.06 9.55 -11.60
C ASP A 37 -13.58 8.82 -12.86
N GLU A 38 -14.49 8.27 -13.66
CA GLU A 38 -14.20 7.50 -14.90
C GLU A 38 -13.03 6.51 -14.79
N SER A 39 -13.09 5.64 -13.78
CA SER A 39 -11.94 4.85 -13.33
C SER A 39 -12.28 3.42 -12.93
N LEU A 40 -11.34 2.51 -13.13
CA LEU A 40 -11.33 1.18 -12.55
C LEU A 40 -10.46 1.17 -11.28
N VAL A 41 -10.97 0.58 -10.21
CA VAL A 41 -10.24 0.32 -8.98
C VAL A 41 -10.20 -1.18 -8.72
N LEU A 42 -9.00 -1.72 -8.53
CA LEU A 42 -8.78 -3.10 -8.11
C LEU A 42 -8.34 -3.13 -6.64
N ILE A 43 -9.03 -3.92 -5.82
CA ILE A 43 -8.72 -4.12 -4.41
C ILE A 43 -8.35 -5.59 -4.22
N PRO A 44 -7.06 -5.95 -4.35
CA PRO A 44 -6.59 -7.28 -4.01
C PRO A 44 -6.71 -7.53 -2.51
N GLN A 45 -7.09 -8.77 -2.18
CA GLN A 45 -7.11 -9.28 -0.83
C GLN A 45 -6.02 -10.34 -0.68
N CYS A 46 -5.38 -10.32 0.48
CA CYS A 46 -4.41 -11.33 0.90
C CYS A 46 -4.85 -11.85 2.27
N SER A 47 -5.16 -13.15 2.39
CA SER A 47 -5.70 -13.75 3.62
C SER A 47 -6.97 -13.03 4.10
N GLY A 48 -7.85 -12.68 3.15
CA GLY A 48 -9.12 -11.99 3.43
C GLY A 48 -9.01 -10.51 3.81
N THR A 49 -7.80 -9.92 3.80
CA THR A 49 -7.60 -8.49 4.12
C THR A 49 -7.28 -7.70 2.86
N ALA A 50 -7.98 -6.59 2.63
CA ALA A 50 -7.67 -5.64 1.57
C ALA A 50 -6.38 -4.88 1.91
N THR A 51 -5.37 -5.03 1.06
CA THR A 51 -4.02 -4.52 1.32
C THR A 51 -3.74 -3.17 0.66
N VAL A 52 -4.27 -2.96 -0.54
CA VAL A 52 -4.06 -1.75 -1.36
C VAL A 52 -5.21 -1.58 -2.35
N ALA A 53 -5.37 -0.38 -2.90
CA ALA A 53 -6.24 -0.12 -4.05
C ALA A 53 -5.37 0.33 -5.24
N LEU A 54 -5.48 -0.36 -6.37
CA LEU A 54 -4.87 0.05 -7.63
C LEU A 54 -5.90 0.80 -8.47
N HIS A 55 -5.54 1.99 -8.93
CA HIS A 55 -6.41 2.89 -9.67
C HIS A 55 -5.96 3.01 -11.12
N PHE A 56 -6.88 2.82 -12.05
CA PHE A 56 -6.64 2.87 -13.49
C PHE A 56 -7.69 3.73 -14.19
N ALA A 57 -7.26 4.48 -15.19
CA ALA A 57 -8.20 5.10 -16.13
C ALA A 57 -8.91 4.00 -16.95
N ILE A 58 -10.22 4.19 -17.20
CA ILE A 58 -10.98 3.26 -18.05
C ILE A 58 -10.48 3.40 -19.50
N PRO A 59 -10.02 2.30 -20.14
CA PRO A 59 -9.50 2.37 -21.48
C PRO A 59 -10.64 2.49 -22.51
N LEU A 60 -10.41 3.30 -23.54
CA LEU A 60 -11.33 3.46 -24.68
C LEU A 60 -11.18 2.34 -25.74
N SER A 61 -10.30 1.36 -25.49
CA SER A 61 -9.84 0.35 -26.47
C SER A 61 -10.19 -1.10 -26.03
N ASP A 62 -9.46 -2.11 -26.54
CA ASP A 62 -9.76 -3.55 -26.37
C ASP A 62 -9.93 -3.96 -24.89
N PRO A 63 -11.13 -4.41 -24.46
CA PRO A 63 -11.44 -4.74 -23.07
C PRO A 63 -10.70 -6.00 -22.57
N HIS A 64 -10.38 -6.97 -23.43
CA HIS A 64 -9.65 -8.17 -23.01
C HIS A 64 -8.16 -7.89 -22.80
N LEU A 65 -7.57 -7.08 -23.68
CA LEU A 65 -6.20 -6.63 -23.49
C LEU A 65 -6.06 -5.76 -22.23
N ALA A 66 -7.01 -4.86 -22.01
CA ALA A 66 -7.10 -4.06 -20.80
C ALA A 66 -7.22 -4.91 -19.53
N ALA A 67 -8.18 -5.84 -19.49
CA ALA A 67 -8.35 -6.75 -18.35
C ALA A 67 -7.08 -7.58 -18.08
N ARG A 68 -6.39 -8.05 -19.13
CA ARG A 68 -5.11 -8.75 -19.01
C ARG A 68 -4.02 -7.86 -18.43
N ALA A 69 -3.94 -6.59 -18.83
CA ALA A 69 -2.96 -5.65 -18.31
C ALA A 69 -3.23 -5.28 -16.85
N PHE A 70 -4.47 -4.94 -16.51
CA PHE A 70 -4.87 -4.56 -15.14
C PHE A 70 -4.73 -5.71 -14.14
N LEU A 71 -5.17 -6.92 -14.51
CA LEU A 71 -4.97 -8.09 -13.65
C LEU A 71 -3.53 -8.62 -13.71
N GLY A 72 -2.80 -8.31 -14.78
CA GLY A 72 -1.38 -8.60 -14.90
C GLY A 72 -0.52 -7.75 -13.97
N SER A 73 -0.88 -6.48 -13.73
CA SER A 73 -0.15 -5.62 -12.80
C SER A 73 -0.24 -6.12 -11.35
N LEU A 74 -1.23 -6.95 -11.02
CA LEU A 74 -1.32 -7.62 -9.72
C LEU A 74 -0.16 -8.60 -9.46
N GLY A 75 0.56 -9.04 -10.50
CA GLY A 75 1.69 -9.96 -10.35
C GLY A 75 2.82 -9.43 -9.44
N CYS A 76 2.90 -8.11 -9.24
CA CYS A 76 3.85 -7.51 -8.30
C CYS A 76 3.42 -7.65 -6.83
N LEU A 77 2.14 -7.89 -6.55
CA LEU A 77 1.58 -7.91 -5.19
C LEU A 77 1.63 -9.28 -4.51
N GLY A 78 2.14 -10.31 -5.19
CA GLY A 78 2.37 -11.63 -4.58
C GLY A 78 1.15 -12.56 -4.60
N CYS A 79 0.88 -13.23 -3.47
CA CYS A 79 -0.21 -14.21 -3.36
C CYS A 79 -1.53 -13.51 -3.01
N ILE A 80 -2.35 -13.28 -4.03
CA ILE A 80 -3.71 -12.75 -3.91
C ILE A 80 -4.67 -13.94 -3.86
N ASP A 81 -5.46 -14.05 -2.80
CA ASP A 81 -6.45 -15.12 -2.63
C ASP A 81 -7.85 -14.68 -3.11
N ALA A 82 -8.16 -13.39 -3.02
CA ALA A 82 -9.41 -12.82 -3.52
C ALA A 82 -9.25 -11.40 -4.08
N MET A 83 -10.22 -10.94 -4.85
CA MET A 83 -10.18 -9.61 -5.45
C MET A 83 -11.57 -8.97 -5.54
N GLN A 84 -11.65 -7.70 -5.17
CA GLN A 84 -12.83 -6.87 -5.40
C GLN A 84 -12.51 -5.79 -6.42
N MET A 85 -13.50 -5.42 -7.24
CA MET A 85 -13.31 -4.47 -8.33
C MET A 85 -14.44 -3.43 -8.32
N ALA A 86 -14.09 -2.17 -8.53
CA ALA A 86 -15.07 -1.10 -8.69
C ALA A 86 -14.80 -0.32 -9.99
N ILE A 87 -15.83 -0.15 -10.81
CA ILE A 87 -15.80 0.69 -12.01
C ILE A 87 -16.67 1.91 -11.72
N PHE A 88 -16.05 3.09 -11.72
CA PHE A 88 -16.72 4.37 -11.60
C PHE A 88 -16.91 4.94 -13.00
N SER A 89 -18.16 5.07 -13.46
CA SER A 89 -18.45 5.70 -14.76
C SER A 89 -19.83 6.32 -14.75
N ALA A 90 -19.94 7.54 -15.29
CA ALA A 90 -21.21 8.21 -15.52
C ALA A 90 -22.13 7.44 -16.49
N HIS A 91 -21.56 6.52 -17.28
CA HIS A 91 -22.27 5.72 -18.27
C HIS A 91 -22.20 4.21 -17.94
N GLN A 92 -22.75 3.82 -16.77
CA GLN A 92 -22.67 2.47 -16.21
C GLN A 92 -23.06 1.34 -17.17
N THR A 93 -24.02 1.58 -18.06
CA THR A 93 -24.56 0.59 -19.01
C THR A 93 -24.02 0.77 -20.43
N SER A 94 -23.01 1.61 -20.61
CA SER A 94 -22.41 1.78 -21.93
C SER A 94 -21.70 0.48 -22.38
N PRO A 95 -21.76 0.14 -23.68
CA PRO A 95 -21.14 -1.08 -24.19
C PRO A 95 -19.65 -1.25 -23.83
N PRO A 96 -18.81 -0.19 -23.79
CA PRO A 96 -17.41 -0.32 -23.34
C PRO A 96 -17.28 -0.79 -21.89
N ILE A 97 -18.10 -0.24 -20.97
CA ILE A 97 -18.06 -0.57 -19.54
C ILE A 97 -18.53 -2.01 -19.30
N SER A 98 -19.65 -2.40 -19.93
CA SER A 98 -20.17 -3.78 -19.80
C SER A 98 -19.19 -4.81 -20.35
N ARG A 99 -18.53 -4.52 -21.49
CA ARG A 99 -17.52 -5.42 -22.08
C ARG A 99 -16.25 -5.50 -21.22
N LEU A 100 -15.81 -4.40 -20.64
CA LEU A 100 -14.69 -4.39 -19.70
C LEU A 100 -15.00 -5.21 -18.45
N ALA A 101 -16.20 -5.05 -17.86
CA ALA A 101 -16.63 -5.83 -16.71
C ALA A 101 -16.64 -7.33 -17.01
N VAL A 102 -17.18 -7.75 -18.16
CA VAL A 102 -17.15 -9.14 -18.62
C VAL A 102 -15.71 -9.64 -18.75
N ALA A 103 -14.86 -8.90 -19.47
CA ALA A 103 -13.46 -9.29 -19.68
C ALA A 103 -12.66 -9.40 -18.37
N LEU A 104 -12.94 -8.54 -17.39
CA LEU A 104 -12.35 -8.60 -16.05
C LEU A 104 -12.79 -9.85 -15.28
N VAL A 105 -14.10 -10.19 -15.30
CA VAL A 105 -14.61 -11.41 -14.66
C VAL A 105 -13.99 -12.65 -15.29
N GLU A 106 -14.04 -12.78 -16.62
CA GLU A 106 -13.46 -13.92 -17.34
C GLU A 106 -11.97 -14.08 -17.03
N ARG A 107 -11.22 -12.97 -17.05
CA ARG A 107 -9.79 -13.01 -16.78
C ARG A 107 -9.49 -13.36 -15.32
N ALA A 108 -10.26 -12.86 -14.37
CA ALA A 108 -10.08 -13.18 -12.96
C ALA A 108 -10.39 -14.65 -12.65
N GLN A 109 -11.41 -15.22 -13.31
CA GLN A 109 -11.72 -16.66 -13.25
C GLN A 109 -10.57 -17.51 -13.81
N LEU A 110 -10.00 -17.13 -14.96
CA LEU A 110 -8.83 -17.82 -15.53
C LEU A 110 -7.60 -17.80 -14.60
N LEU A 111 -7.49 -16.78 -13.75
CA LEU A 111 -6.43 -16.67 -12.74
C LEU A 111 -6.75 -17.39 -11.43
N GLY A 112 -7.95 -17.99 -11.30
CA GLY A 112 -8.37 -18.69 -10.09
C GLY A 112 -8.62 -17.77 -8.89
N LEU A 113 -8.87 -16.47 -9.12
CA LEU A 113 -9.13 -15.52 -8.05
C LEU A 113 -10.54 -15.76 -7.47
N ALA A 114 -10.63 -16.05 -6.17
CA ALA A 114 -11.91 -16.26 -5.50
C ALA A 114 -12.63 -14.92 -5.21
N GLY A 115 -13.95 -14.97 -5.05
CA GLY A 115 -14.73 -13.82 -4.55
C GLY A 115 -14.77 -12.60 -5.47
N THR A 116 -14.51 -12.76 -6.77
CA THR A 116 -14.47 -11.68 -7.75
C THR A 116 -15.84 -11.05 -7.95
N GLY A 117 -16.09 -9.94 -7.27
CA GLY A 117 -17.24 -9.06 -7.49
C GLY A 117 -16.84 -7.76 -8.17
N ILE A 118 -17.60 -7.34 -9.19
CA ILE A 118 -17.46 -6.02 -9.81
C ILE A 118 -18.64 -5.17 -9.39
N VAL A 119 -18.35 -4.01 -8.81
CA VAL A 119 -19.34 -2.96 -8.57
C VAL A 119 -19.20 -1.91 -9.67
N ILE A 120 -20.27 -1.59 -10.39
CA ILE A 120 -20.29 -0.47 -11.32
C ILE A 120 -21.12 0.64 -10.67
N ALA A 121 -20.49 1.76 -10.36
CA ALA A 121 -21.11 2.91 -9.72
C ALA A 121 -21.10 4.12 -10.66
N THR A 122 -22.17 4.93 -10.64
CA THR A 122 -22.18 6.24 -11.30
C THR A 122 -21.34 7.20 -10.48
N GLY A 123 -20.35 7.82 -11.12
CA GLY A 123 -19.73 9.06 -10.63
C GLY A 123 -20.71 10.23 -10.74
N GLY A 124 -21.77 10.22 -9.93
CA GLY A 124 -22.73 11.32 -9.81
C GLY A 124 -22.54 12.01 -8.47
N GLU A 125 -22.19 13.29 -8.50
CA GLU A 125 -22.23 14.32 -7.43
C GLU A 125 -21.95 13.98 -5.94
N ILE A 126 -21.41 12.83 -5.57
CA ILE A 126 -21.08 12.48 -4.17
C ILE A 126 -19.90 13.31 -3.62
N GLY A 127 -19.22 14.11 -4.45
CA GLY A 127 -18.04 14.91 -4.04
C GLY A 127 -18.05 16.41 -4.40
N ARG A 128 -19.17 17.01 -4.85
CA ARG A 128 -19.16 18.43 -5.31
C ARG A 128 -19.92 19.44 -4.44
N ARG A 129 -20.67 19.01 -3.43
CA ARG A 129 -21.38 19.91 -2.50
C ARG A 129 -21.12 19.52 -1.04
N ASP A 130 -19.91 19.82 -0.54
CA ASP A 130 -19.66 20.34 0.83
C ASP A 130 -18.20 20.31 1.28
N ASP A 131 -17.29 19.74 0.48
CA ASP A 131 -15.91 19.50 0.94
C ASP A 131 -15.05 20.77 1.13
N ARG A 132 -15.48 21.95 0.65
CA ARG A 132 -14.77 23.19 0.98
C ARG A 132 -14.97 23.65 2.43
N ARG A 133 -15.95 23.10 3.17
CA ARG A 133 -16.19 23.47 4.57
C ARG A 133 -15.80 22.40 5.59
N ARG A 134 -15.65 21.13 5.19
CA ARG A 134 -15.23 20.05 6.11
C ARG A 134 -13.74 19.73 6.10
N ILE A 135 -12.98 20.22 5.11
CA ILE A 135 -11.51 20.11 5.07
C ILE A 135 -10.83 20.99 6.15
N ASP A 136 -11.56 21.93 6.78
CA ASP A 136 -10.99 22.89 7.72
C ASP A 136 -11.06 22.49 9.20
N GLU A 137 -11.75 21.41 9.57
CA GLU A 137 -11.97 21.04 11.00
C GLU A 137 -11.29 19.74 11.46
N HIS A 138 -10.50 19.07 10.61
CA HIS A 138 -9.52 18.04 11.03
C HIS A 138 -8.06 18.53 10.93
N ARG A 139 -7.88 19.85 10.73
CA ARG A 139 -6.58 20.54 10.72
C ARG A 139 -6.01 20.64 12.13
N SER A 140 -5.28 19.62 12.60
CA SER A 140 -4.32 19.80 13.71
C SER A 140 -3.24 18.69 13.85
N ARG A 141 -2.91 17.94 12.79
CA ARG A 141 -1.60 17.24 12.69
C ARG A 141 -1.14 17.30 11.24
N LYS A 142 0.05 17.88 10.99
CA LYS A 142 0.69 17.97 9.66
C LYS A 142 0.80 16.56 9.06
N ARG A 143 -0.16 16.17 8.22
CA ARG A 143 -0.15 14.87 7.53
C ARG A 143 0.88 14.95 6.40
N ILE A 144 1.89 14.10 6.47
CA ILE A 144 2.82 13.86 5.37
C ILE A 144 2.02 13.32 4.18
N ASP A 145 2.28 13.86 3.00
CA ASP A 145 1.64 13.44 1.76
C ASP A 145 2.18 12.06 1.34
N LEU A 146 1.35 11.03 1.55
CA LEU A 146 1.69 9.63 1.26
C LEU A 146 1.95 9.39 -0.23
N PHE A 147 1.23 10.09 -1.12
CA PHE A 147 1.44 9.98 -2.56
C PHE A 147 2.79 10.58 -2.97
N ALA A 148 3.17 11.70 -2.35
CA ALA A 148 4.49 12.30 -2.57
C ALA A 148 5.62 11.38 -2.09
N VAL A 149 5.44 10.69 -0.95
CA VAL A 149 6.42 9.69 -0.48
C VAL A 149 6.53 8.52 -1.44
N ALA A 150 5.40 7.95 -1.89
CA ALA A 150 5.39 6.85 -2.84
C ALA A 150 6.08 7.21 -4.16
N ALA A 151 5.74 8.37 -4.74
CA ALA A 151 6.38 8.85 -5.97
C ALA A 151 7.89 9.06 -5.81
N GLN A 152 8.33 9.54 -4.64
CA GLN A 152 9.75 9.75 -4.37
C GLN A 152 10.51 8.44 -4.12
N VAL A 153 9.87 7.43 -3.51
CA VAL A 153 10.42 6.07 -3.36
C VAL A 153 10.58 5.42 -4.74
N ASP A 154 9.56 5.49 -5.58
CA ASP A 154 9.57 4.95 -6.94
C ASP A 154 10.72 5.56 -7.78
N ALA A 155 10.83 6.90 -7.78
CA ALA A 155 11.90 7.61 -8.46
C ALA A 155 13.32 7.27 -7.95
N LEU A 156 13.46 6.77 -6.72
CA LEU A 156 14.73 6.31 -6.16
C LEU A 156 15.00 4.83 -6.47
N LEU A 157 13.96 3.99 -6.55
CA LEU A 157 14.05 2.58 -6.89
C LEU A 157 14.23 2.33 -8.39
N ASP A 158 13.67 3.18 -9.25
CA ASP A 158 13.85 3.16 -10.72
C ASP A 158 15.30 3.41 -11.15
N ARG A 159 16.13 3.93 -10.24
CA ARG A 159 17.56 4.04 -10.46
C ARG A 159 18.19 2.67 -10.48
N HIS A 160 19.26 2.52 -11.25
CA HIS A 160 20.01 1.27 -11.33
C HIS A 160 20.25 0.66 -9.92
N PRO A 161 20.17 -0.67 -9.73
CA PRO A 161 20.29 -1.29 -8.40
C PRO A 161 21.57 -0.94 -7.63
N ARG A 162 22.63 -0.54 -8.35
CA ARG A 162 23.92 -0.07 -7.79
C ARG A 162 24.04 1.45 -7.65
N ALA A 163 23.03 2.22 -8.06
CA ALA A 163 23.07 3.67 -7.97
C ALA A 163 23.06 4.10 -6.51
N GLU A 164 23.99 4.97 -6.14
CA GLU A 164 24.04 5.55 -4.81
C GLU A 164 22.88 6.53 -4.57
N LEU A 165 22.47 6.65 -3.30
CA LEU A 165 21.63 7.77 -2.88
C LEU A 165 22.35 9.09 -3.18
N PRO A 166 21.64 10.11 -3.69
CA PRO A 166 22.18 11.46 -3.79
C PRO A 166 22.83 11.89 -2.47
N ALA A 167 24.02 12.49 -2.55
CA ALA A 167 24.77 12.92 -1.36
C ALA A 167 23.97 13.87 -0.46
N SER A 168 23.12 14.73 -1.03
CA SER A 168 22.19 15.59 -0.30
C SER A 168 21.20 14.77 0.54
N LEU A 169 20.54 13.77 -0.07
CA LEU A 169 19.61 12.89 0.64
C LEU A 169 20.30 12.05 1.71
N ARG A 170 21.52 11.57 1.45
CA ARG A 170 22.32 10.85 2.45
C ARG A 170 22.64 11.76 3.65
N SER A 171 23.04 13.01 3.40
CA SER A 171 23.31 14.01 4.44
C SER A 171 22.05 14.40 5.23
N ASP A 172 20.92 14.55 4.56
CA ASP A 172 19.64 14.90 5.19
C ASP A 172 19.09 13.73 6.02
N LEU A 173 19.24 12.49 5.55
CA LEU A 173 18.94 11.28 6.31
C LEU A 173 19.85 11.15 7.54
N ASP A 174 21.16 11.34 7.37
CA ASP A 174 22.12 11.33 8.48
C ASP A 174 21.77 12.41 9.53
N ARG A 175 21.36 13.59 9.09
CA ARG A 175 20.93 14.68 9.97
C ARG A 175 19.65 14.31 10.72
N ALA A 176 18.66 13.75 10.03
CA ALA A 176 17.40 13.31 10.63
C ALA A 176 17.59 12.17 11.63
N LEU A 177 18.51 11.23 11.37
CA LEU A 177 18.84 10.14 12.29
C LEU A 177 19.60 10.62 13.54
N ARG A 178 20.37 11.71 13.43
CA ARG A 178 21.09 12.30 14.58
C ARG A 178 20.17 13.13 15.49
N GLN A 179 19.13 13.75 14.93
CA GLN A 179 18.23 14.62 15.65
C GLN A 179 16.78 14.32 15.26
N PRO A 180 16.31 13.08 15.50
CA PRO A 180 14.96 12.72 15.12
C PRO A 180 13.97 13.58 15.94
N GLY A 181 12.88 14.02 15.30
CA GLY A 181 11.85 14.85 15.95
C GLY A 181 12.12 16.36 16.07
N ARG A 182 13.28 16.88 15.63
CA ARG A 182 13.61 18.31 15.77
C ARG A 182 12.98 19.22 14.71
N GLU A 183 12.69 18.66 13.53
CA GLU A 183 12.13 19.37 12.37
C GLU A 183 11.03 18.54 11.70
N PRO A 184 10.08 19.17 10.96
CA PRO A 184 9.17 18.43 10.11
C PRO A 184 9.98 17.62 9.10
N ILE A 185 9.77 16.31 9.13
CA ILE A 185 10.52 15.38 8.29
C ILE A 185 10.11 15.58 6.83
N ALA A 186 11.08 15.86 5.97
CA ALA A 186 10.85 16.00 4.54
C ALA A 186 10.45 14.66 3.91
N VAL A 187 9.58 14.72 2.92
CA VAL A 187 9.16 13.56 2.09
C VAL A 187 10.36 12.81 1.53
N SER A 188 11.36 13.55 1.05
CA SER A 188 12.60 13.00 0.48
C SER A 188 13.43 12.23 1.52
N THR A 189 13.44 12.67 2.77
CA THR A 189 14.13 11.99 3.88
C THR A 189 13.44 10.67 4.24
N LEU A 190 12.12 10.64 4.28
CA LEU A 190 11.36 9.40 4.51
C LEU A 190 11.56 8.40 3.37
N ALA A 191 11.48 8.87 2.12
CA ALA A 191 11.72 8.03 0.96
C ALA A 191 13.15 7.45 0.96
N ALA A 192 14.16 8.27 1.30
CA ALA A 192 15.54 7.82 1.45
C ALA A 192 15.70 6.75 2.54
N LEU A 193 15.03 6.89 3.69
CA LEU A 193 15.02 5.87 4.74
C LEU A 193 14.40 4.56 4.24
N ILE A 194 13.20 4.62 3.65
CA ILE A 194 12.47 3.46 3.13
C ILE A 194 13.34 2.69 2.12
N VAL A 195 13.97 3.39 1.18
CA VAL A 195 14.85 2.80 0.16
C VAL A 195 16.12 2.24 0.79
N SER A 196 16.69 2.91 1.79
CA SER A 196 17.88 2.41 2.49
C SER A 196 17.64 1.10 3.21
N ILE A 197 16.45 0.93 3.80
CA ILE A 197 16.08 -0.31 4.48
C ILE A 197 15.88 -1.47 3.49
N GLN A 198 15.53 -1.20 2.22
CA GLN A 198 15.44 -2.24 1.20
C GLN A 198 16.80 -2.84 0.83
N ARG A 199 17.88 -2.08 0.97
CA ARG A 199 19.22 -2.48 0.52
C ARG A 199 20.03 -3.00 1.72
N PRO A 200 20.43 -4.28 1.75
CA PRO A 200 21.11 -4.86 2.91
C PRO A 200 22.35 -4.08 3.32
N GLU A 201 23.17 -3.64 2.35
CA GLU A 201 24.41 -2.90 2.60
C GLU A 201 24.12 -1.57 3.29
N TRP A 202 23.10 -0.83 2.83
CA TRP A 202 22.75 0.47 3.39
C TRP A 202 21.99 0.34 4.71
N CYS A 203 21.16 -0.68 4.86
CA CYS A 203 20.52 -1.00 6.13
C CYS A 203 21.58 -1.34 7.18
N SER A 204 22.60 -2.13 6.83
CA SER A 204 23.75 -2.39 7.69
C SER A 204 24.55 -1.13 7.99
N GLU A 205 24.80 -0.26 7.03
CA GLU A 205 25.45 1.04 7.27
C GLU A 205 24.62 1.95 8.19
N LEU A 206 23.30 1.97 8.01
CA LEU A 206 22.37 2.75 8.84
C LEU A 206 22.35 2.21 10.27
N LEU A 207 22.20 0.90 10.45
CA LEU A 207 22.28 0.23 11.75
C LEU A 207 23.64 0.43 12.41
N ARG A 208 24.74 0.31 11.65
CA ARG A 208 26.10 0.55 12.13
C ARG A 208 26.29 2.01 12.54
N ALA A 209 25.77 2.97 11.76
CA ALA A 209 25.80 4.38 12.12
C ALA A 209 24.99 4.67 13.39
N LEU A 210 23.90 3.95 13.64
CA LEU A 210 23.13 4.05 14.89
C LEU A 210 23.89 3.45 16.08
N VAL A 211 24.56 2.31 15.90
CA VAL A 211 25.31 1.61 16.95
C VAL A 211 26.65 2.28 17.26
N GLU A 212 27.48 2.60 16.26
CA GLU A 212 28.80 3.24 16.45
C GLU A 212 28.69 4.65 17.04
N ARG A 213 27.57 5.34 16.78
CA ARG A 213 27.33 6.70 17.26
C ARG A 213 26.57 6.75 18.59
N SER A 214 26.35 5.61 19.25
CA SER A 214 25.77 5.50 20.61
C SER A 214 26.64 6.12 21.72
N GLY A 215 27.82 6.66 21.39
CA GLY A 215 28.52 7.65 22.24
C GLY A 215 27.83 9.02 22.30
N TYR A 216 26.85 9.27 21.42
CA TYR A 216 25.81 10.29 21.54
C TYR A 216 24.51 9.55 21.89
N GLU A 217 23.82 9.98 22.94
CA GLU A 217 22.51 9.43 23.33
C GLU A 217 21.48 9.64 22.21
N ILE A 218 21.38 8.69 21.28
CA ILE A 218 20.23 8.61 20.38
C ILE A 218 19.09 8.02 21.21
N ASP A 219 18.06 8.83 21.45
CA ASP A 219 16.84 8.37 22.09
C ASP A 219 16.15 7.32 21.20
N LEU A 220 16.21 6.06 21.64
CA LEU A 220 15.67 4.90 20.93
C LEU A 220 14.16 5.05 20.71
N ALA A 221 13.42 5.70 21.62
CA ALA A 221 12.00 5.97 21.45
C ALA A 221 11.72 6.93 20.28
N VAL A 222 12.60 7.91 20.06
CA VAL A 222 12.47 8.87 18.98
C VAL A 222 12.87 8.24 17.63
N LEU A 223 13.88 7.36 17.62
CA LEU A 223 14.21 6.55 16.45
C LEU A 223 13.05 5.61 16.08
N ILE A 224 12.47 4.92 17.06
CA ILE A 224 11.30 4.06 16.87
C ILE A 224 10.13 4.86 16.30
N SER A 225 9.90 6.07 16.78
CA SER A 225 8.87 6.97 16.25
C SER A 225 9.14 7.35 14.79
N PHE A 226 10.40 7.64 14.46
CA PHE A 226 10.81 7.98 13.10
C PHE A 226 10.66 6.80 12.13
N VAL A 227 11.09 5.60 12.52
CA VAL A 227 10.91 4.38 11.72
C VAL A 227 9.44 3.97 11.64
N GLY A 228 8.67 4.19 12.71
CA GLY A 228 7.22 4.00 12.73
C GLY A 228 6.52 4.88 11.69
N LEU A 229 6.88 6.15 11.62
CA LEU A 229 6.38 7.06 10.59
C LEU A 229 6.75 6.59 9.18
N ALA A 230 7.99 6.10 8.97
CA ALA A 230 8.37 5.51 7.70
C ALA A 230 7.55 4.25 7.37
N ALA A 231 7.19 3.43 8.36
CA ALA A 231 6.35 2.26 8.16
C ALA A 231 4.89 2.61 7.83
N GLU A 232 4.40 3.76 8.31
CA GLU A 232 3.09 4.31 7.95
C GLU A 232 3.08 4.90 6.52
N CYS A 233 4.20 5.47 6.09
CA CYS A 233 4.34 6.11 4.78
C CYS A 233 4.87 5.19 3.66
N ALA A 234 5.41 4.02 4.00
CA ALA A 234 6.00 3.12 3.03
C ALA A 234 4.93 2.51 2.10
N PRO A 235 5.14 2.57 0.76
CA PRO A 235 4.24 1.93 -0.18
C PRO A 235 4.39 0.40 -0.16
N GLY A 236 3.33 -0.29 -0.59
CA GLY A 236 3.36 -1.69 -1.02
C GLY A 236 4.21 -2.65 -0.18
N THR A 237 5.10 -3.37 -0.88
CA THR A 237 5.99 -4.38 -0.30
C THR A 237 7.18 -3.78 0.42
N GLU A 238 7.54 -2.52 0.13
CA GLU A 238 8.64 -1.81 0.79
C GLU A 238 8.39 -1.70 2.30
N ARG A 239 7.11 -1.52 2.67
CA ARG A 239 6.67 -1.48 4.06
C ARG A 239 7.10 -2.70 4.87
N ALA A 240 7.16 -3.90 4.27
CA ALA A 240 7.58 -5.11 4.98
C ALA A 240 9.00 -4.99 5.55
N ALA A 241 9.92 -4.35 4.81
CA ALA A 241 11.29 -4.13 5.28
C ALA A 241 11.35 -3.20 6.49
N VAL A 242 10.56 -2.12 6.43
CA VAL A 242 10.51 -1.12 7.50
C VAL A 242 9.89 -1.71 8.76
N LEU A 243 8.85 -2.54 8.61
CA LEU A 243 8.25 -3.29 9.72
C LEU A 243 9.22 -4.28 10.38
N ILE A 244 10.08 -4.94 9.60
CA ILE A 244 11.15 -5.80 10.15
C ILE A 244 12.10 -4.97 11.01
N LEU A 245 12.58 -3.82 10.51
CA LEU A 245 13.47 -2.95 11.27
C LEU A 245 12.79 -2.46 12.55
N LEU A 246 11.53 -2.01 12.46
CA LEU A 246 10.77 -1.55 13.62
C LEU A 246 10.58 -2.66 14.67
N ALA A 247 10.29 -3.89 14.22
CA ALA A 247 10.19 -5.05 15.12
C ALA A 247 11.51 -5.31 15.85
N VAL A 248 12.65 -5.26 15.15
CA VAL A 248 13.98 -5.41 15.77
C VAL A 248 14.23 -4.32 16.82
N LEU A 249 13.90 -3.06 16.52
CA LEU A 249 14.03 -1.97 17.49
C LEU A 249 13.14 -2.18 18.73
N ARG A 250 11.92 -2.70 18.55
CA ARG A 250 11.00 -3.03 19.66
C ARG A 250 11.51 -4.18 20.53
N VAL A 251 12.18 -5.18 19.96
CA VAL A 251 12.89 -6.21 20.74
C VAL A 251 13.95 -5.57 21.64
N HIS A 252 14.71 -4.60 21.11
CA HIS A 252 15.74 -3.91 21.89
C HIS A 252 15.18 -3.05 23.04
N GLU A 253 13.98 -2.50 22.90
CA GLU A 253 13.23 -1.84 23.98
C GLU A 253 12.60 -2.84 24.99
N GLY A 254 12.69 -4.15 24.73
CA GLY A 254 12.05 -5.18 25.56
C GLY A 254 10.56 -5.38 25.26
N GLU A 255 10.01 -4.75 24.21
CA GLU A 255 8.61 -4.89 23.80
C GLU A 255 8.41 -6.10 22.87
N GLN A 256 8.63 -7.30 23.40
CA GLN A 256 8.60 -8.56 22.63
C GLN A 256 7.26 -8.80 21.92
N GLN A 257 6.13 -8.51 22.59
CA GLN A 257 4.78 -8.70 22.02
C GLN A 257 4.51 -7.78 20.83
N GLU A 258 4.94 -6.52 20.93
CA GLU A 258 4.80 -5.56 19.84
C GLU A 258 5.71 -5.94 18.66
N ALA A 259 6.94 -6.38 18.94
CA ALA A 259 7.83 -6.92 17.91
C ALA A 259 7.21 -8.11 17.16
N LEU A 260 6.56 -9.02 17.88
CA LEU A 260 5.88 -10.17 17.28
C LEU A 260 4.71 -9.75 16.38
N ARG A 261 3.89 -8.79 16.84
CA ARG A 261 2.79 -8.21 16.04
C ARG A 261 3.30 -7.56 14.76
N LEU A 262 4.39 -6.81 14.85
CA LEU A 262 5.04 -6.17 13.70
C LEU A 262 5.65 -7.21 12.74
N ALA A 263 6.27 -8.28 13.24
CA ALA A 263 6.81 -9.35 12.41
C ALA A 263 5.71 -10.10 11.65
N ARG A 264 4.57 -10.40 12.29
CA ARG A 264 3.38 -10.95 11.61
C ARG A 264 2.88 -10.00 10.51
N SER A 265 2.83 -8.71 10.80
CA SER A 265 2.42 -7.68 9.84
C SER A 265 3.40 -7.56 8.67
N ALA A 266 4.70 -7.75 8.90
CA ALA A 266 5.70 -7.78 7.83
C ALA A 266 5.51 -8.99 6.91
N VAL A 267 5.22 -10.17 7.46
CA VAL A 267 4.94 -11.39 6.69
C VAL A 267 3.64 -11.27 5.89
N SER A 268 2.59 -10.68 6.44
CA SER A 268 1.35 -10.46 5.69
C SER A 268 1.52 -9.41 4.58
N THR A 269 2.40 -8.43 4.79
CA THR A 269 2.71 -7.39 3.79
C THR A 269 3.55 -7.93 2.63
N ASP A 270 4.56 -8.77 2.89
CA ASP A 270 5.34 -9.46 1.87
C ASP A 270 5.66 -10.91 2.30
N PRO A 271 4.82 -11.89 1.91
CA PRO A 271 5.01 -13.29 2.27
C PRO A 271 6.28 -13.93 1.68
N ARG A 272 6.84 -13.34 0.61
CA ARG A 272 8.01 -13.89 -0.09
C ARG A 272 9.31 -13.47 0.62
N ARG A 273 9.27 -12.42 1.44
CA ARG A 273 10.44 -11.90 2.15
C ARG A 273 10.98 -12.89 3.17
N VAL A 274 12.12 -13.50 2.84
CA VAL A 274 12.79 -14.49 3.69
C VAL A 274 13.14 -13.92 5.07
N SER A 275 13.56 -12.65 5.14
CA SER A 275 13.91 -12.01 6.41
C SER A 275 12.70 -11.79 7.33
N ALA A 276 11.51 -11.49 6.80
CA ALA A 276 10.29 -11.36 7.61
C ALA A 276 9.93 -12.70 8.27
N ARG A 277 9.92 -13.78 7.48
CA ARG A 277 9.60 -15.13 7.97
C ARG A 277 10.61 -15.63 8.99
N ARG A 278 11.91 -15.38 8.75
CA ARG A 278 12.97 -15.72 9.70
C ARG A 278 12.81 -14.98 11.02
N LEU A 279 12.53 -13.67 10.98
CA LEU A 279 12.31 -12.89 12.20
C LEU A 279 11.10 -13.43 12.99
N LEU A 280 9.96 -13.65 12.33
CA LEU A 280 8.76 -14.19 12.96
C LEU A 280 9.04 -15.53 13.64
N ALA A 281 9.66 -16.47 12.93
CA ALA A 281 10.00 -17.78 13.48
C ALA A 281 10.93 -17.69 14.70
N THR A 282 11.91 -16.77 14.68
CA THR A 282 12.81 -16.53 15.82
C THR A 282 12.05 -15.99 17.03
N LEU A 283 11.14 -15.04 16.84
CA LEU A 283 10.35 -14.45 17.92
C LEU A 283 9.36 -15.46 18.53
N GLU A 284 8.68 -16.26 17.69
CA GLU A 284 7.77 -17.33 18.14
C GLU A 284 8.49 -18.47 18.87
N ALA A 285 9.75 -18.74 18.52
CA ALA A 285 10.57 -19.69 19.27
C ALA A 285 10.94 -19.15 20.67
N HIS A 286 11.27 -17.86 20.78
CA HIS A 286 11.56 -17.22 22.07
C HIS A 286 10.33 -17.17 22.98
N GLU A 287 9.15 -16.82 22.44
CA GLU A 287 7.89 -16.77 23.20
C GLU A 287 7.56 -18.14 23.81
N ARG A 288 7.60 -19.22 23.01
CA ARG A 288 7.37 -20.59 23.51
C ARG A 288 8.39 -21.04 24.56
N SER A 289 9.62 -20.55 24.47
CA SER A 289 10.67 -20.88 25.45
C SER A 289 10.46 -20.14 26.78
N ALA A 290 9.92 -18.92 26.71
CA ALA A 290 9.56 -18.13 27.89
C ALA A 290 8.31 -18.68 28.60
N GLU A 291 7.35 -19.26 27.88
CA GLU A 291 6.17 -19.91 28.47
C GLU A 291 6.47 -21.26 29.14
N ALA A 292 7.57 -21.92 28.75
CA ALA A 292 7.97 -23.22 29.28
C ALA A 292 8.91 -23.16 30.50
N SER A 293 9.35 -21.95 30.88
CA SER A 293 10.26 -21.68 32.00
C SER A 293 9.51 -21.10 33.20
#